data_AF-A0A524P0T0-F1
#
_entry.id   AF-A0A524P0T0-F1
#
_cell.length_a   1.000
_cell.length_b   1.000
_cell.length_c   1.000
_cell.angle_alpha   90.00
_cell.angle_beta   90.00
_cell.angle_gamma   90.00
#
_symmetry.space_group_name_H-M   'P 1'
#
loop_
_entity.id
_entity.type
_entity.pdbx_description
1 polymer ?
#
loop_
_entity_poly.entity_id
_entity_poly.type
_entity_poly.pdbx_seq_one_letter_code
_entity_poly.pdbx_strand_id
1 'polypeptide(L)'
;MMFGHVESVEDRMRHLDLLRHVQRETGGFTEFVPLSFVHEEAPLFATSDVPGVRPGPTGDDVLRLYSTARLMLGRDIPNLQASWVKEGLRTSQHLLSCGVNDLGGTLMNESISTAAGARHGQLMTPATLRRVIRDAGRAPVERDTVYGVIREVGDTSDQDPTEPLDAIQDPDEVFGSYEALTRDGRFHYEPRGLRVVS
;
A
#
# COMPACT_ATOMS: atom_id res chain seq x y z
N MET A 1 8.26 -2.10 5.34
CA MET A 1 9.09 -1.17 6.15
C MET A 1 8.51 0.23 6.06
N MET A 2 8.23 0.88 7.18
CA MET A 2 7.85 2.29 7.20
C MET A 2 9.07 3.19 6.97
N PHE A 3 8.92 4.29 6.22
CA PHE A 3 10.00 5.23 5.95
C PHE A 3 9.50 6.66 5.75
N GLY A 4 10.39 7.64 5.85
CA GLY A 4 10.11 9.07 5.71
C GLY A 4 9.65 9.73 7.01
N HIS A 5 9.75 9.03 8.13
CA HIS A 5 9.54 9.57 9.48
C HIS A 5 10.86 10.09 10.06
N VAL A 6 11.37 9.52 11.16
CA VAL A 6 12.56 9.99 11.90
C VAL A 6 13.86 9.25 11.53
N GLU A 7 13.77 8.17 10.77
CA GLU A 7 14.88 7.26 10.49
C GLU A 7 15.91 7.84 9.52
N SER A 8 17.17 7.48 9.74
CA SER A 8 18.27 7.83 8.84
C SER A 8 18.30 6.90 7.61
N VAL A 9 19.05 7.30 6.58
CA VAL A 9 19.33 6.43 5.42
C VAL A 9 20.04 5.15 5.87
N GLU A 10 20.93 5.25 6.85
CA GLU A 10 21.68 4.11 7.38
C GLU A 10 20.75 3.08 8.02
N ASP A 11 19.72 3.52 8.74
CA ASP A 11 18.71 2.63 9.35
C ASP A 11 17.90 1.90 8.28
N ARG A 12 17.52 2.59 7.19
CA ARG A 12 16.86 1.95 6.05
C ARG A 12 17.75 0.88 5.43
N MET A 13 19.03 1.18 5.21
CA MET A 13 19.97 0.23 4.59
C MET A 13 20.21 -0.98 5.49
N ARG A 14 20.38 -0.77 6.80
CA ARG A 14 20.47 -1.86 7.79
C ARG A 14 19.22 -2.74 7.77
N HIS A 15 18.03 -2.15 7.69
CA HIS A 15 16.79 -2.90 7.63
C HIS A 15 16.70 -3.75 6.34
N LEU A 16 17.00 -3.17 5.17
CA LEU A 16 17.04 -3.93 3.92
C LEU A 16 18.05 -5.08 3.98
N ASP A 17 19.25 -4.84 4.51
CA ASP A 17 20.26 -5.89 4.65
C ASP A 17 19.83 -7.00 5.61
N LEU A 18 19.17 -6.65 6.71
CA LEU A 18 18.60 -7.63 7.65
C LEU A 18 17.53 -8.51 6.97
N LEU A 19 16.59 -7.91 6.24
CA LEU A 19 15.57 -8.66 5.50
C LEU A 19 16.19 -9.64 4.51
N ARG A 20 17.24 -9.21 3.81
CA ARG A 20 17.98 -10.06 2.88
C ARG A 20 18.63 -11.25 3.57
N HIS A 21 19.28 -11.03 4.72
CA HIS A 21 19.89 -12.11 5.49
C HIS A 21 18.84 -13.11 5.97
N VAL A 22 17.76 -12.63 6.59
CA VAL A 22 16.65 -13.48 7.05
C VAL A 22 16.04 -14.26 5.88
N GLN A 23 15.87 -13.63 4.72
CA GLN A 23 15.36 -14.32 3.54
C GLN A 23 16.28 -15.43 3.05
N ARG A 24 17.60 -15.21 3.05
CA ARG A 24 18.57 -16.22 2.63
C ARG A 24 18.62 -17.41 3.56
N GLU A 25 18.36 -17.20 4.85
CA GLU A 25 18.33 -18.27 5.84
C GLU A 25 17.01 -19.05 5.82
N THR A 26 15.88 -18.37 5.60
CA THR A 26 14.55 -18.94 5.85
C THR A 26 13.68 -19.10 4.60
N GLY A 27 13.87 -18.27 3.57
CA GLY A 27 13.06 -18.24 2.36
C GLY A 27 11.60 -17.82 2.54
N GLY A 28 11.24 -17.26 3.70
CA GLY A 28 9.84 -17.08 4.10
C GLY A 28 9.14 -15.83 3.55
N PHE A 29 9.85 -14.83 3.06
CA PHE A 29 9.25 -13.63 2.50
C PHE A 29 8.82 -13.85 1.05
N THR A 30 7.55 -13.56 0.78
CA THR A 30 7.01 -13.53 -0.58
C THR A 30 7.20 -12.16 -1.23
N GLU A 31 7.22 -11.09 -0.44
CA GLU A 31 7.27 -9.71 -0.93
C GLU A 31 7.92 -8.73 0.06
N PHE A 32 8.35 -7.60 -0.48
CA PHE A 32 8.72 -6.42 0.29
C PHE A 32 7.80 -5.25 -0.04
N VAL A 33 7.28 -4.59 1.00
CA VAL A 33 6.38 -3.45 0.89
C VAL A 33 6.96 -2.24 1.63
N PRO A 34 7.53 -1.24 0.91
CA PRO A 34 7.81 0.07 1.48
C PRO A 34 6.49 0.80 1.80
N LEU A 35 6.45 1.47 2.94
CA LEU A 35 5.27 2.20 3.41
C LEU A 35 5.67 3.62 3.77
N SER A 36 5.34 4.60 2.93
CA SER A 36 5.56 6.01 3.29
C SER A 36 4.82 6.38 4.57
N PHE A 37 5.50 7.17 5.40
CA PHE A 37 4.90 7.83 6.54
C PHE A 37 3.94 8.93 6.04
N VAL A 38 2.69 8.87 6.51
CA VAL A 38 1.62 9.84 6.25
C VAL A 38 1.35 10.51 7.59
N HIS A 39 1.49 11.82 7.66
CA HIS A 39 1.65 12.55 8.93
C HIS A 39 0.38 13.22 9.42
N GLU A 40 -0.59 13.45 8.52
CA GLU A 40 -1.76 14.31 8.73
C GLU A 40 -2.53 13.96 10.01
N GLU A 41 -2.72 12.66 10.29
CA GLU A 41 -3.42 12.17 11.49
C GLU A 41 -2.49 11.38 12.44
N ALA A 42 -1.18 11.44 12.24
CA ALA A 42 -0.23 10.65 13.02
C ALA A 42 0.13 11.36 14.33
N PRO A 43 -0.15 10.77 15.53
CA PRO A 43 0.21 11.38 16.82
C PRO A 43 1.70 11.69 16.92
N LEU A 44 2.54 10.83 16.32
CA LEU A 44 3.99 11.00 16.28
C LEU A 44 4.43 12.34 15.67
N PHE A 45 3.70 12.86 14.68
CA PHE A 45 3.97 14.16 14.10
C PHE A 45 3.25 15.28 14.87
N ALA A 46 1.99 15.04 15.28
CA ALA A 46 1.16 16.03 15.93
C ALA A 46 1.68 16.47 17.32
N THR A 47 2.21 15.54 18.13
CA THR A 47 2.66 15.89 19.49
C THR A 47 4.04 16.52 19.51
N SER A 48 4.86 16.30 18.47
CA SER A 48 6.25 16.77 18.40
C SER A 48 7.15 16.32 19.57
N ASP A 49 6.77 15.26 20.30
CA ASP A 49 7.52 14.74 21.45
C ASP A 49 8.86 14.10 21.03
N VAL A 50 8.96 13.66 19.78
CA VAL A 50 10.16 13.04 19.21
C VAL A 50 10.85 14.05 18.30
N PRO A 51 12.08 14.49 18.61
CA PRO A 51 12.83 15.39 17.75
C PRO A 51 13.14 14.77 16.39
N GLY A 52 13.08 15.58 15.33
CA GLY A 52 13.49 15.17 13.98
C GLY A 52 12.48 14.34 13.19
N VAL A 53 11.25 14.18 13.68
CA VAL A 53 10.16 13.58 12.88
C VAL A 53 9.87 14.46 11.67
N ARG A 54 9.83 13.83 10.49
CA ARG A 54 9.48 14.48 9.22
C ARG A 54 8.01 14.23 8.87
N PRO A 55 7.39 15.08 8.03
CA PRO A 55 6.02 14.90 7.56
C PRO A 55 5.86 13.75 6.54
N GLY A 56 6.93 13.01 6.24
CA GLY A 56 6.93 11.98 5.20
C GLY A 56 8.13 12.10 4.27
N PRO A 57 8.31 11.12 3.37
CA PRO A 57 9.36 11.15 2.37
C PRO A 57 9.02 12.13 1.24
N THR A 58 10.05 12.71 0.61
CA THR A 58 9.88 13.41 -0.66
C THR A 58 9.64 12.41 -1.80
N GLY A 59 9.10 12.87 -2.94
CA GLY A 59 8.96 12.00 -4.11
C GLY A 59 10.29 11.34 -4.54
N ASP A 60 11.38 12.10 -4.51
CA ASP A 60 12.73 11.58 -4.78
C ASP A 60 13.15 10.51 -3.78
N ASP A 61 12.83 10.67 -2.49
CA ASP A 61 13.13 9.66 -1.47
C ASP A 61 12.35 8.36 -1.71
N VAL A 62 11.09 8.47 -2.15
CA VAL A 62 10.27 7.32 -2.55
C VAL A 62 10.96 6.58 -3.70
N LEU A 63 11.26 7.27 -4.80
CA LEU A 63 11.89 6.65 -5.97
C LEU A 63 13.23 5.99 -5.62
N ARG A 64 14.08 6.69 -4.86
CA ARG A 64 15.38 6.15 -4.42
C ARG A 64 15.21 4.91 -3.57
N LEU A 65 14.27 4.90 -2.62
CA LEU A 65 14.08 3.74 -1.75
C LEU A 65 13.59 2.53 -2.54
N TYR A 66 12.58 2.70 -3.41
CA TYR A 66 12.06 1.61 -4.23
C TYR A 66 13.13 1.03 -5.18
N SER A 67 13.88 1.89 -5.88
CA SER A 67 14.97 1.44 -6.75
C SER A 67 16.09 0.75 -5.97
N THR A 68 16.45 1.28 -4.80
CA THR A 68 17.47 0.66 -3.93
C THR A 68 17.00 -0.69 -3.41
N ALA A 69 15.73 -0.80 -3.00
CA ALA A 69 15.14 -2.07 -2.55
C ALA A 69 15.16 -3.12 -3.67
N ARG A 70 14.81 -2.75 -4.91
CA ARG A 70 14.94 -3.66 -6.07
C ARG A 70 16.38 -4.14 -6.25
N LEU A 71 17.37 -3.24 -6.18
CA LEU A 71 18.78 -3.61 -6.37
C LEU A 71 19.32 -4.49 -5.21
N MET A 72 18.94 -4.19 -3.97
CA MET A 72 19.43 -4.92 -2.80
C MET A 72 18.75 -6.25 -2.59
N LEU A 73 17.42 -6.30 -2.78
CA LEU A 73 16.58 -7.44 -2.41
C LEU A 73 16.14 -8.27 -3.62
N GLY A 74 16.13 -7.72 -4.84
CA GLY A 74 15.38 -8.31 -5.96
C GLY A 74 15.77 -9.74 -6.35
N ARG A 75 16.97 -10.20 -5.98
CA ARG A 75 17.40 -11.60 -6.15
C ARG A 75 16.82 -12.53 -5.09
N ASP A 76 16.70 -12.04 -3.86
CA ASP A 76 16.32 -12.83 -2.68
C ASP A 76 14.80 -12.72 -2.39
N ILE A 77 14.23 -11.53 -2.58
CA ILE A 77 12.79 -11.21 -2.47
C ILE A 77 12.38 -10.59 -3.81
N PRO A 78 11.81 -11.38 -4.75
CA PRO A 78 11.57 -10.92 -6.11
C PRO A 78 10.41 -9.93 -6.21
N ASN A 79 9.45 -9.98 -5.28
CA ASN A 79 8.27 -9.15 -5.34
C ASN A 79 8.43 -7.88 -4.52
N LEU A 80 8.26 -6.74 -5.20
CA LEU A 80 8.29 -5.41 -4.63
C LEU A 80 6.95 -4.75 -4.91
N GLN A 81 6.16 -4.57 -3.85
CA GLN A 81 4.80 -4.03 -3.93
C GLN A 81 4.78 -2.52 -3.69
N ALA A 82 4.08 -1.78 -4.56
CA ALA A 82 3.75 -0.38 -4.34
C ALA A 82 2.50 -0.25 -3.47
N SER A 83 2.58 0.55 -2.41
CA SER A 83 1.41 0.91 -1.61
C SER A 83 0.71 2.12 -2.23
N TRP A 84 -0.11 1.91 -3.26
CA TRP A 84 -0.76 3.00 -3.99
C TRP A 84 -1.70 3.85 -3.14
N VAL A 85 -2.22 3.32 -2.03
CA VAL A 85 -3.00 4.07 -1.03
C VAL A 85 -2.17 5.16 -0.33
N LYS A 86 -0.85 4.94 -0.22
CA LYS A 86 0.09 5.89 0.37
C LYS A 86 0.73 6.78 -0.70
N GLU A 87 1.17 6.18 -1.81
CA GLU A 87 1.93 6.89 -2.85
C GLU A 87 1.06 7.63 -3.87
N GLY A 88 -0.22 7.23 -3.99
CA GLY A 88 -1.10 7.62 -5.07
C GLY A 88 -0.82 6.87 -6.38
N LEU A 89 -1.86 6.68 -7.19
CA LEU A 89 -1.82 5.85 -8.40
C LEU A 89 -0.78 6.30 -9.42
N ARG A 90 -0.61 7.62 -9.60
CA ARG A 90 0.38 8.19 -10.53
C ARG A 90 1.81 7.83 -10.13
N THR A 91 2.14 7.94 -8.85
CA THR A 91 3.46 7.57 -8.34
C THR A 91 3.66 6.06 -8.46
N SER A 92 2.68 5.26 -8.08
CA SER A 92 2.74 3.79 -8.19
C SER A 92 2.93 3.31 -9.62
N GLN A 93 2.30 3.98 -10.61
CA GLN A 93 2.55 3.71 -12.02
C GLN A 93 4.02 3.95 -12.39
N HIS A 94 4.59 5.08 -11.98
CA HIS A 94 5.99 5.39 -12.24
C HIS A 94 6.94 4.39 -11.57
N LEU A 95 6.59 3.92 -10.38
CA LEU A 95 7.38 2.94 -9.63
C LEU A 95 7.55 1.59 -10.37
N LEU A 96 6.68 1.24 -11.33
CA LEU A 96 6.86 0.07 -12.22
C LEU A 96 8.15 0.17 -13.07
N SER A 97 8.65 1.39 -13.29
CA SER A 97 9.96 1.65 -13.92
C SER A 97 11.12 1.64 -12.90
N CYS A 98 10.82 1.75 -11.61
CA CYS A 98 11.78 1.73 -10.51
C CYS A 98 11.98 0.32 -9.91
N GLY A 99 11.39 -0.70 -10.53
CA GLY A 99 11.51 -2.09 -10.09
C GLY A 99 10.33 -2.63 -9.32
N VAL A 100 9.23 -1.89 -9.15
CA VAL A 100 7.97 -2.49 -8.66
C VAL A 100 7.46 -3.47 -9.71
N ASN A 101 6.97 -4.62 -9.25
CA ASN A 101 6.29 -5.60 -10.09
C ASN A 101 4.89 -5.95 -9.57
N ASP A 102 4.42 -5.22 -8.56
CA ASP A 102 3.17 -5.50 -7.89
C ASP A 102 2.50 -4.20 -7.42
N LEU A 103 1.29 -3.94 -7.90
CA LEU A 103 0.47 -2.80 -7.48
C LEU A 103 -0.52 -3.18 -6.37
N GLY A 104 -0.36 -4.35 -5.75
CA GLY A 104 -1.25 -4.84 -4.71
C GLY A 104 -2.65 -5.17 -5.21
N GLY A 105 -3.59 -5.20 -4.26
CA GLY A 105 -4.97 -5.61 -4.52
C GLY A 105 -5.93 -4.46 -4.86
N THR A 106 -7.12 -4.85 -5.28
CA THR A 106 -8.29 -3.97 -5.32
C THR A 106 -8.74 -3.62 -3.92
N LEU A 107 -9.12 -2.37 -3.70
CA LEU A 107 -9.84 -1.95 -2.50
C LEU A 107 -11.26 -1.59 -2.88
N MET A 108 -12.22 -2.13 -2.13
CA MET A 108 -13.66 -1.93 -2.38
C MET A 108 -14.21 -0.73 -1.60
N ASN A 109 -13.67 -0.49 -0.41
CA ASN A 109 -14.00 0.62 0.47
C ASN A 109 -12.88 0.74 1.51
N GLU A 110 -12.13 1.84 1.54
CA GLU A 110 -11.09 2.05 2.56
C GLU A 110 -11.42 3.18 3.52
N SER A 111 -12.30 2.84 4.45
CA SER A 111 -12.66 3.67 5.61
C SER A 111 -11.48 3.92 6.58
N ILE A 112 -10.52 3.00 6.67
CA ILE A 112 -9.38 3.08 7.61
C ILE A 112 -8.33 4.10 7.12
N SER A 113 -7.93 4.06 5.85
CA SER A 113 -6.98 5.04 5.28
C SER A 113 -7.61 6.44 5.20
N THR A 114 -8.92 6.53 4.96
CA THR A 114 -9.68 7.80 5.03
C THR A 114 -9.66 8.38 6.45
N ALA A 115 -9.87 7.54 7.47
CA ALA A 115 -9.78 7.94 8.88
C ALA A 115 -8.35 8.33 9.32
N ALA A 116 -7.33 7.85 8.61
CA ALA A 116 -5.92 8.22 8.81
C ALA A 116 -5.46 9.42 7.94
N GLY A 117 -6.38 10.09 7.25
CA GLY A 117 -6.11 11.33 6.49
C GLY A 117 -5.66 11.13 5.03
N ALA A 118 -5.65 9.90 4.51
CA ALA A 118 -5.29 9.65 3.12
C ALA A 118 -6.39 10.18 2.18
N ARG A 119 -6.01 11.03 1.21
CA ARG A 119 -6.93 11.63 0.23
C ARG A 119 -7.15 10.79 -1.04
N HIS A 120 -6.48 9.65 -1.17
CA HIS A 120 -6.45 8.85 -2.40
C HIS A 120 -7.16 7.50 -2.24
N GLY A 121 -8.15 7.24 -3.11
CA GLY A 121 -8.65 5.91 -3.46
C GLY A 121 -9.65 5.27 -2.49
N GLN A 122 -10.95 5.48 -2.74
CA GLN A 122 -12.03 4.74 -2.07
C GLN A 122 -12.32 3.38 -2.74
N LEU A 123 -12.21 3.33 -4.07
CA LEU A 123 -12.38 2.14 -4.88
C LEU A 123 -11.20 2.04 -5.87
N MET A 124 -10.51 0.90 -5.89
CA MET A 124 -9.53 0.57 -6.92
C MET A 124 -10.00 -0.67 -7.65
N THR A 125 -10.44 -0.49 -8.90
CA THR A 125 -11.02 -1.57 -9.69
C THR A 125 -9.95 -2.37 -10.45
N PRO A 126 -10.21 -3.65 -10.76
CA PRO A 126 -9.35 -4.46 -11.64
C PRO A 126 -9.04 -3.78 -12.97
N ALA A 127 -10.03 -3.21 -13.66
CA ALA A 127 -9.83 -2.52 -14.93
C ALA A 127 -8.88 -1.31 -14.78
N THR A 128 -8.98 -0.58 -13.67
CA THR A 128 -8.09 0.54 -13.39
C THR A 128 -6.65 0.08 -13.22
N LEU A 129 -6.42 -0.97 -12.43
CA LEU A 129 -5.08 -1.54 -12.24
C LEU A 129 -4.50 -2.06 -13.56
N ARG A 130 -5.27 -2.84 -14.34
CA ARG A 130 -4.86 -3.35 -15.66
C ARG A 130 -4.45 -2.21 -16.59
N ARG A 131 -5.26 -1.16 -16.68
CA ARG A 131 -4.96 0.04 -17.49
C ARG A 131 -3.65 0.69 -17.04
N VAL A 132 -3.48 0.95 -15.75
CA VAL A 132 -2.27 1.58 -15.20
C VAL A 132 -1.01 0.79 -15.53
N ILE A 133 -1.08 -0.55 -15.44
CA ILE A 133 0.03 -1.44 -15.77
C ILE A 133 0.36 -1.37 -17.27
N ARG A 134 -0.66 -1.43 -18.15
CA ARG A 134 -0.48 -1.32 -19.60
C ARG A 134 0.08 0.03 -20.03
N ASP A 135 -0.45 1.11 -19.48
CA ASP A 135 0.01 2.47 -19.76
C ASP A 135 1.48 2.68 -19.34
N ALA A 136 1.99 1.86 -18.41
CA ALA A 136 3.41 1.80 -18.05
C ALA A 136 4.24 0.86 -18.94
N GLY A 137 3.67 0.30 -20.00
CA GLY A 137 4.33 -0.63 -20.92
C GLY A 137 4.58 -2.01 -20.33
N ARG A 138 3.73 -2.47 -19.41
CA ARG A 138 3.83 -3.78 -18.74
C ARG A 138 2.59 -4.63 -19.01
N ALA A 139 2.75 -5.95 -18.89
CA ALA A 139 1.63 -6.90 -18.99
C ALA A 139 0.97 -7.10 -17.62
N PRO A 140 -0.35 -6.84 -17.47
CA PRO A 140 -1.06 -7.11 -16.22
C PRO A 140 -1.28 -8.60 -15.99
N VAL A 141 -0.98 -9.04 -14.78
CA VAL A 141 -1.15 -10.42 -14.32
C VAL A 141 -1.90 -10.42 -13.00
N GLU A 142 -2.95 -11.23 -12.92
CA GLU A 142 -3.63 -11.53 -11.67
C GLU A 142 -2.92 -12.67 -10.96
N ARG A 143 -2.67 -12.48 -9.67
CA ARG A 143 -1.91 -13.40 -8.83
C ARG A 143 -2.70 -13.80 -7.60
N ASP A 144 -2.34 -14.96 -7.05
CA ASP A 144 -2.72 -15.32 -5.68
C ASP A 144 -1.82 -14.62 -4.64
N THR A 145 -2.01 -14.96 -3.37
CA THR A 145 -1.26 -14.38 -2.24
C THR A 145 0.21 -14.83 -2.19
N VAL A 146 0.58 -15.91 -2.87
CA VAL A 146 1.95 -16.43 -2.96
C VAL A 146 2.57 -16.23 -4.34
N TYR A 147 1.99 -15.31 -5.13
CA TYR A 147 2.44 -14.93 -6.48
C TYR A 147 2.31 -16.04 -7.55
N GLY A 148 1.47 -17.03 -7.32
CA GLY A 148 0.99 -17.93 -8.37
C GLY A 148 0.14 -17.18 -9.39
N VAL A 149 0.38 -17.41 -10.67
CA VAL A 149 -0.40 -16.79 -11.75
C VAL A 149 -1.80 -17.41 -11.79
N ILE A 150 -2.81 -16.59 -11.52
CA ILE A 150 -4.23 -16.98 -11.67
C ILE A 150 -4.65 -16.76 -13.12
N ARG A 151 -4.31 -15.58 -13.67
CA ARG A 151 -4.74 -15.17 -15.01
C ARG A 151 -3.80 -14.13 -15.60
N GLU A 152 -3.35 -14.40 -16.82
CA GLU A 152 -2.71 -13.40 -17.67
C GLU A 152 -3.78 -12.65 -18.44
N VAL A 153 -3.72 -11.32 -18.43
CA VAL A 153 -4.65 -10.50 -19.21
C VAL A 153 -3.91 -9.99 -20.43
N GLY A 154 -4.52 -10.11 -21.61
CA GLY A 154 -3.86 -9.80 -22.88
C GLY A 154 -3.42 -8.34 -23.01
N ASP A 155 -2.73 -8.02 -24.10
CA ASP A 155 -2.12 -6.70 -24.30
C ASP A 155 -3.14 -5.56 -24.44
N THR A 156 -4.39 -5.86 -24.79
CA THR A 156 -5.45 -4.88 -25.05
C THR A 156 -6.59 -4.98 -24.05
N SER A 157 -7.21 -3.85 -23.72
CA SER A 157 -8.37 -3.79 -22.82
C SER A 157 -9.61 -4.52 -23.33
N ASP A 158 -9.73 -4.74 -24.65
CA ASP A 158 -10.90 -5.41 -25.24
C ASP A 158 -11.01 -6.90 -24.86
N GLN A 159 -9.93 -7.46 -24.33
CA GLN A 159 -9.85 -8.83 -23.83
C GLN A 159 -10.03 -8.90 -22.31
N ASP A 160 -10.27 -7.76 -21.66
CA ASP A 160 -10.42 -7.71 -20.22
C ASP A 160 -11.73 -8.38 -19.81
N PRO A 161 -11.66 -9.33 -18.86
CA PRO A 161 -12.86 -9.88 -18.26
C PRO A 161 -13.54 -8.80 -17.43
N THR A 162 -14.86 -8.72 -17.56
CA THR A 162 -15.69 -7.83 -16.74
C THR A 162 -15.69 -8.32 -15.30
N GLU A 163 -15.19 -7.50 -14.38
CA GLU A 163 -15.24 -7.80 -12.95
C GLU A 163 -16.41 -7.07 -12.28
N PRO A 164 -17.06 -7.65 -11.26
CA PRO A 164 -18.16 -6.98 -10.55
C PRO A 164 -17.78 -5.60 -10.01
N LEU A 165 -16.53 -5.42 -9.56
CA LEU A 165 -16.03 -4.13 -9.06
C LEU A 165 -15.90 -3.06 -10.14
N ASP A 166 -15.75 -3.43 -11.40
CA ASP A 166 -15.66 -2.47 -12.51
C ASP A 166 -17.02 -1.83 -12.84
N ALA A 167 -18.12 -2.44 -12.40
CA ALA A 167 -19.48 -1.96 -12.63
C ALA A 167 -19.99 -1.02 -11.52
N ILE A 168 -19.25 -0.85 -10.43
CA ILE A 168 -19.68 -0.05 -9.28
C ILE A 168 -19.46 1.43 -9.58
N GLN A 169 -20.56 2.20 -9.58
CA GLN A 169 -20.53 3.65 -9.80
C GLN A 169 -20.51 4.45 -8.49
N ASP A 170 -21.24 3.98 -7.48
CA ASP A 170 -21.28 4.56 -6.14
C ASP A 170 -20.83 3.52 -5.10
N PRO A 171 -19.54 3.55 -4.68
CA PRO A 171 -19.03 2.64 -3.66
C PRO A 171 -19.69 2.83 -2.30
N ASP A 172 -20.11 4.05 -1.95
CA ASP A 172 -20.72 4.35 -0.64
C ASP A 172 -22.15 3.79 -0.59
N GLU A 173 -22.89 3.78 -1.71
CA GLU A 173 -24.20 3.10 -1.81
C GLU A 173 -24.07 1.58 -1.66
N VAL A 174 -23.06 0.98 -2.31
CA VAL A 174 -22.91 -0.49 -2.35
C VAL A 174 -22.26 -1.04 -1.07
N PHE A 175 -21.26 -0.35 -0.52
CA PHE A 175 -20.46 -0.83 0.61
C PHE A 175 -20.68 -0.06 1.92
N GLY A 176 -21.43 1.04 1.88
CA GLY A 176 -21.63 1.95 3.01
C GLY A 176 -20.46 2.91 3.21
N SER A 177 -20.70 4.13 3.70
CA SER A 177 -19.63 5.08 4.00
C SER A 177 -19.13 4.95 5.45
N TYR A 178 -17.87 5.32 5.70
CA TYR A 178 -17.34 5.41 7.07
C TYR A 178 -18.16 6.35 7.96
N GLU A 179 -18.60 7.48 7.40
CA GLU A 179 -19.43 8.45 8.11
C GLU A 179 -20.79 7.85 8.51
N ALA A 180 -21.39 7.01 7.66
CA ALA A 180 -22.61 6.29 8.00
C ALA A 180 -22.36 5.23 9.09
N LEU A 181 -21.26 4.47 9.00
CA LEU A 181 -20.90 3.44 9.97
C LEU A 181 -20.57 4.00 11.36
N THR A 182 -19.88 5.15 11.42
CA THR A 182 -19.51 5.81 12.68
C THR A 182 -20.67 6.52 13.37
N ARG A 183 -21.74 6.85 12.63
CA ARG A 183 -22.99 7.41 13.17
C ARG A 183 -24.02 6.35 13.55
N ASP A 184 -23.79 5.10 13.18
CA ASP A 184 -24.66 3.99 13.53
C ASP A 184 -24.37 3.55 14.96
N GLY A 185 -25.35 3.78 15.85
CA GLY A 185 -25.28 3.46 17.27
C GLY A 185 -24.92 2.01 17.62
N ARG A 186 -25.03 1.07 16.67
CA ARG A 186 -24.58 -0.32 16.84
C ARG A 186 -23.06 -0.45 16.94
N PHE A 187 -22.31 0.50 16.38
CA PHE A 187 -20.84 0.49 16.33
C PHE A 187 -20.21 1.53 17.26
N HIS A 188 -21.02 2.23 18.05
CA HIS A 188 -20.52 3.10 19.10
C HIS A 188 -19.88 2.26 20.21
N TYR A 189 -18.65 2.62 20.58
CA TYR A 189 -17.98 2.03 21.73
C TYR A 189 -18.75 2.42 23.01
N GLU A 190 -19.37 1.45 23.67
CA GLU A 190 -19.84 1.63 25.04
C GLU A 190 -18.68 1.37 26.02
N PRO A 191 -18.29 2.35 26.85
CA PRO A 191 -17.26 2.14 27.84
C PRO A 191 -17.73 1.08 28.85
N ARG A 192 -17.20 -0.14 28.74
CA ARG A 192 -17.33 -1.13 29.81
C ARG A 192 -16.50 -0.65 30.99
N GLY A 193 -17.18 -0.25 32.06
CA GLY A 193 -16.54 0.24 33.28
C GLY A 193 -15.41 -0.68 33.74
N LEU A 194 -14.19 -0.17 33.69
CA LEU A 194 -13.02 -0.80 34.29
C LEU A 194 -13.25 -0.86 35.81
N ARG A 195 -13.65 -2.03 36.31
CA ARG A 195 -13.56 -2.32 37.74
C ARG A 195 -12.07 -2.50 38.07
N VAL A 196 -11.47 -1.42 38.57
CA VAL A 196 -10.19 -1.52 39.28
C VAL A 196 -10.48 -2.31 40.55
N VAL A 197 -9.97 -3.55 40.61
CA VAL A 197 -9.98 -4.34 41.84
C VAL A 197 -8.87 -3.77 42.72
N SER A 198 -9.26 -3.14 43.82
CA SER A 198 -8.37 -2.66 44.89
C SER A 198 -7.76 -3.81 45.69
#